data_AF-A0A0U5EXG4-F1
#
_entry.id   AF-A0A0U5EXG4-F1
#
_cell.length_a   1.000
_cell.length_b   1.000
_cell.length_c   1.000
_cell.angle_alpha   90.00
_cell.angle_beta   90.00
_cell.angle_gamma   90.00
#
_symmetry.space_group_name_H-M   'P 1'
#
loop_
_entity.id
_entity.type
_entity.pdbx_description
1 polymer ?
#
loop_
_entity_poly.entity_id
_entity_poly.type
_entity_poly.pdbx_seq_one_letter_code
_entity_poly.pdbx_strand_id
1 'polypeptide(L)'
;MVLHEQARHRAPRCPSDEDAERHGPDLTKRGVGLKVLAGEGASIDTTTANGRLIFAIFAGLAEFERELIVERTRAGLASARARGRQGGRPFKMT
;
A
#
# COMPACT_ATOMS: atom_id res chain seq x y z
N MET A 1 36.05 -4.64 -28.55
CA MET A 1 35.31 -5.59 -27.69
C MET A 1 35.18 -4.96 -26.31
N VAL A 2 34.25 -4.01 -26.13
CA VAL A 2 33.98 -3.38 -24.83
C VAL A 2 32.62 -3.91 -24.37
N LEU A 3 32.65 -4.83 -23.40
CA LEU A 3 31.45 -5.33 -22.75
C LEU A 3 30.95 -4.22 -21.83
N HIS A 4 29.93 -3.48 -22.28
CA HIS A 4 29.20 -2.57 -21.44
C HIS A 4 28.48 -3.37 -20.34
N GLU A 5 28.98 -3.21 -19.12
CA GLU A 5 28.42 -3.71 -17.88
C GLU A 5 27.04 -3.07 -17.66
N GLN A 6 25.99 -3.81 -18.02
CA GLN A 6 24.62 -3.39 -17.78
C GLN A 6 24.34 -3.46 -16.28
N ALA A 7 24.53 -2.31 -15.62
CA ALA A 7 24.12 -2.05 -14.26
C ALA A 7 22.65 -2.45 -14.09
N ARG A 8 22.41 -3.56 -13.39
CA ARG A 8 21.06 -4.00 -13.05
C ARG A 8 20.51 -3.02 -12.03
N HIS A 9 19.75 -2.05 -12.51
CA HIS A 9 19.02 -1.10 -11.68
C HIS A 9 18.15 -1.91 -10.70
N ARG A 10 18.61 -2.01 -9.45
CA ARG A 10 17.91 -2.71 -8.37
C ARG A 10 16.70 -1.86 -8.05
N ALA A 11 15.53 -2.22 -8.61
CA ALA A 11 14.29 -1.54 -8.27
C ALA A 11 14.15 -1.54 -6.73
N PRO A 12 13.83 -0.40 -6.11
CA PRO A 12 13.60 -0.33 -4.68
C PRO A 12 12.50 -1.33 -4.30
N ARG A 13 12.63 -1.99 -3.16
CA ARG A 13 11.54 -2.80 -2.62
C ARG A 13 10.36 -1.85 -2.41
N CYS A 14 9.18 -2.18 -2.93
CA CYS A 14 7.97 -1.49 -2.53
C CYS A 14 7.89 -1.59 -1.00
N PRO A 15 7.69 -0.47 -0.28
CA PRO A 15 7.46 -0.54 1.15
C PRO A 15 6.31 -1.51 1.39
N SER A 16 6.48 -2.42 2.33
CA SER A 16 5.35 -3.25 2.74
C SER A 16 4.33 -2.33 3.39
N ASP A 17 3.04 -2.64 3.28
CA ASP A 17 2.02 -1.74 3.85
C ASP A 17 2.20 -1.54 5.37
N GLU A 18 2.80 -2.50 6.09
CA GLU A 18 3.23 -2.35 7.49
C GLU A 18 4.31 -1.26 7.69
N ASP A 19 5.17 -1.03 6.69
CA ASP A 19 6.16 0.06 6.72
C ASP A 19 5.51 1.43 6.50
N ALA A 20 4.34 1.50 5.86
CA ALA A 20 3.61 2.75 5.63
C ALA A 20 2.96 3.28 6.91
N GLU A 21 2.48 2.40 7.81
CA GLU A 21 1.98 2.82 9.13
C GLU A 21 3.11 3.25 10.07
N ARG A 22 4.30 2.66 9.96
CA ARG A 22 5.47 2.99 10.78
C ARG A 22 5.98 4.43 10.57
N HIS A 23 5.66 5.03 9.43
CA HIS A 23 5.93 6.45 9.11
C HIS A 23 4.67 7.22 8.72
N GLY A 24 3.49 6.66 8.98
CA GLY A 24 2.23 7.36 8.78
C GLY A 24 2.12 8.49 9.80
N PRO A 25 1.87 9.75 9.39
CA PRO A 25 1.59 10.79 10.36
C PRO A 25 0.25 10.44 10.99
N ASP A 26 0.29 9.96 12.24
CA ASP A 26 -0.91 9.86 13.06
C ASP A 26 -1.33 11.28 13.45
N LEU A 27 -2.01 11.94 12.51
CA LEU A 27 -2.48 13.31 12.63
C LEU A 27 -3.48 13.43 13.79
N THR A 28 -4.26 12.39 14.04
CA THR A 28 -5.23 12.33 15.14
C THR A 28 -4.53 12.31 16.50
N LYS A 29 -3.50 11.47 16.71
CA LYS A 29 -2.72 11.50 17.95
C LYS A 29 -2.01 12.84 18.18
N ARG A 30 -1.70 13.56 17.11
CA ARG A 30 -1.05 14.87 17.15
C ARG A 30 -2.03 16.05 17.25
N GLY A 31 -3.34 15.80 17.27
CA GLY A 31 -4.37 16.84 17.33
C GLY A 31 -4.47 17.70 16.05
N VAL A 32 -3.99 17.20 14.92
CA VAL A 32 -3.99 17.91 13.63
C VAL A 32 -5.21 17.51 12.81
N GLY A 33 -6.01 18.49 12.39
CA GLY A 33 -7.14 18.30 11.48
C GLY A 33 -6.72 18.30 10.01
N LEU A 34 -7.23 17.34 9.24
CA LEU A 34 -7.19 17.30 7.79
C LEU A 34 -8.40 18.02 7.20
N LYS A 35 -8.14 18.95 6.27
CA LYS A 35 -9.15 19.60 5.44
C LYS A 35 -8.73 19.57 3.98
N VAL A 36 -9.60 19.05 3.12
CA VAL A 36 -9.37 19.01 1.67
C VAL A 36 -9.92 20.28 1.03
N LEU A 37 -9.13 20.95 0.20
CA LEU A 37 -9.49 22.26 -0.37
C LEU A 37 -10.07 22.18 -1.79
N ALA A 38 -9.83 21.10 -2.52
CA ALA A 38 -10.28 20.94 -3.91
C ALA A 38 -10.46 19.46 -4.28
N GLY A 39 -11.30 19.20 -5.30
CA GLY A 39 -11.63 17.86 -5.80
C GLY A 39 -12.86 17.24 -5.13
N GLU A 40 -13.16 15.98 -5.45
CA GLU A 40 -14.33 15.26 -4.90
C GLU A 40 -14.30 15.08 -3.37
N GLY A 41 -13.12 15.21 -2.76
CA GLY A 41 -12.94 15.16 -1.31
C GLY A 41 -13.14 16.49 -0.59
N ALA A 42 -13.49 17.59 -1.26
CA ALA A 42 -13.56 18.94 -0.65
C ALA A 42 -14.57 19.07 0.52
N SER A 43 -15.48 18.11 0.69
CA SER A 43 -16.39 18.02 1.84
C SER A 43 -15.75 17.40 3.10
N ILE A 44 -14.54 16.84 2.99
CA ILE A 44 -13.85 16.17 4.09
C ILE A 44 -13.09 17.21 4.92
N ASP A 45 -13.72 17.63 6.02
CA ASP A 45 -13.14 18.45 7.07
C ASP A 45 -13.21 17.71 8.43
N THR A 46 -12.10 17.07 8.80
CA THR A 46 -11.98 16.28 10.05
C THR A 46 -11.94 17.14 11.33
N THR A 47 -11.99 18.47 11.21
CA THR A 47 -12.18 19.35 12.37
C THR A 47 -13.64 19.32 12.86
N THR A 48 -14.58 18.96 11.99
CA THR A 48 -16.01 18.84 12.30
C THR A 48 -16.38 17.42 12.75
N ALA A 49 -17.43 17.28 13.57
CA ALA A 49 -17.93 15.96 13.99
C ALA A 49 -18.40 15.10 12.80
N ASN A 50 -19.08 15.72 11.83
CA ASN A 50 -19.55 15.06 10.62
C ASN A 50 -18.37 14.60 9.73
N GLY A 51 -17.38 15.45 9.51
CA GLY A 51 -16.22 15.09 8.70
C GLY A 51 -15.34 14.00 9.32
N ARG A 52 -15.26 13.92 10.66
CA ARG A 52 -14.63 12.77 11.35
C ARG A 52 -15.37 11.46 11.11
N LEU A 53 -16.70 11.48 11.17
CA LEU A 53 -17.52 10.29 10.91
C LEU A 53 -17.32 9.80 9.48
N ILE A 54 -17.45 10.69 8.50
CA ILE A 54 -17.29 10.36 7.08
C ILE A 54 -15.87 9.84 6.81
N PHE A 55 -14.85 10.49 7.37
CA PHE A 55 -13.46 10.05 7.25
C PHE A 55 -13.26 8.64 7.85
N ALA A 56 -13.84 8.34 9.01
CA ALA A 56 -13.75 7.02 9.63
C ALA A 56 -14.42 5.93 8.79
N ILE A 57 -15.56 6.22 8.17
CA ILE A 57 -16.25 5.28 7.27
C ILE A 57 -15.36 4.97 6.06
N PHE A 58 -14.78 5.99 5.43
CA PHE A 58 -13.89 5.79 4.29
C PHE A 58 -12.59 5.08 4.68
N ALA A 59 -12.04 5.36 5.85
CA ALA A 59 -10.88 4.65 6.38
C ALA A 59 -11.18 3.16 6.55
N GLY A 60 -12.31 2.82 7.18
CA GLY A 60 -12.73 1.41 7.33
C GLY A 60 -13.01 0.71 6.00
N LEU A 61 -13.58 1.44 5.01
CA LEU A 61 -13.78 0.90 3.67
C LEU A 61 -12.44 0.62 2.96
N ALA A 62 -11.47 1.53 3.08
CA ALA A 62 -10.14 1.36 2.50
C ALA A 62 -9.40 0.15 3.12
N GLU A 63 -9.52 -0.06 4.43
CA GLU A 63 -8.98 -1.24 5.11
C GLU A 63 -9.63 -2.53 4.60
N PHE A 64 -10.95 -2.56 4.48
CA PHE A 64 -11.69 -3.69 3.95
C PHE A 64 -11.27 -4.04 2.50
N GLU A 65 -11.17 -3.05 1.61
CA GLU A 65 -10.71 -3.27 0.24
C GLU A 65 -9.30 -3.82 0.18
N ARG A 66 -8.40 -3.32 1.04
CA ARG A 66 -7.03 -3.81 1.16
C ARG A 66 -7.01 -5.28 1.58
N GLU A 67 -7.78 -5.66 2.61
CA GLU A 67 -7.86 -7.05 3.06
C GLU A 67 -8.33 -7.98 1.94
N LEU A 68 -9.33 -7.56 1.17
CA LEU A 68 -9.88 -8.32 0.05
C LEU A 68 -8.86 -8.54 -1.08
N ILE A 69 -8.04 -7.51 -1.38
CA ILE A 69 -6.95 -7.62 -2.36
C ILE A 69 -5.88 -8.61 -1.89
N VAL A 70 -5.53 -8.56 -0.60
CA VAL A 70 -4.54 -9.46 0.00
C VAL A 70 -5.03 -10.91 -0.06
N GLU A 71 -6.29 -11.15 0.29
CA GLU A 71 -6.90 -12.47 0.25
C GLU A 71 -6.86 -13.06 -1.17
N ARG A 72 -7.32 -12.30 -2.18
CA ARG A 72 -7.29 -12.71 -3.59
C ARG A 72 -5.88 -12.99 -4.08
N THR A 73 -4.92 -12.18 -3.68
CA THR A 73 -3.51 -12.38 -4.03
C THR A 73 -2.97 -13.68 -3.43
N ARG A 74 -3.26 -13.97 -2.16
CA ARG A 74 -2.86 -15.20 -1.49
C ARG A 74 -3.48 -16.44 -2.14
N ALA A 75 -4.77 -16.38 -2.48
CA ALA A 75 -5.46 -17.45 -3.21
C ALA A 75 -4.82 -17.71 -4.59
N GLY A 76 -4.49 -16.65 -5.33
CA GLY A 76 -3.79 -16.76 -6.61
C GLY A 76 -2.39 -17.38 -6.48
N LEU A 77 -1.62 -16.97 -5.47
CA LEU A 77 -0.29 -17.55 -5.18
C LEU A 77 -0.39 -19.02 -4.80
N ALA A 78 -1.37 -19.41 -3.99
CA ALA A 78 -1.60 -20.81 -3.63
C ALA A 78 -1.91 -21.67 -4.87
N SER A 79 -2.79 -21.18 -5.75
CA SER A 79 -3.10 -21.86 -7.02
C SER A 79 -1.87 -21.97 -7.93
N ALA A 80 -1.06 -20.92 -8.04
CA ALA A 80 0.16 -20.93 -8.83
C ALA A 80 1.19 -21.94 -8.30
N ARG A 81 1.35 -22.03 -6.97
CA ARG A 81 2.22 -23.03 -6.32
C ARG A 81 1.74 -24.46 -6.55
N ALA A 82 0.43 -24.70 -6.47
CA ALA A 82 -0.16 -26.00 -6.78
C ALA A 82 0.11 -26.43 -8.24
N ARG A 83 0.22 -25.47 -9.17
CA ARG A 83 0.63 -25.68 -10.57
C ARG A 83 2.14 -25.75 -10.77
N GLY A 84 2.94 -25.81 -9.69
CA GLY A 84 4.39 -25.97 -9.74
C GLY A 84 5.20 -24.67 -9.89
N ARG A 85 4.57 -23.47 -9.82
CA ARG A 85 5.32 -22.20 -9.84
C ARG A 85 5.93 -21.91 -8.47
N GLN A 86 7.26 -21.83 -8.38
CA GLN A 86 7.98 -21.54 -7.12
C GLN A 86 7.96 -20.06 -6.72
N GLY A 87 7.87 -19.13 -7.68
CA GLY A 87 7.90 -17.68 -7.42
C GLY A 87 9.27 -17.17 -6.94
N GLY A 88 9.34 -15.91 -6.49
CA GLY A 88 10.57 -15.31 -5.96
C GLY A 88 11.58 -14.85 -7.04
N ARG A 89 12.74 -14.37 -6.58
CA ARG A 89 13.83 -13.92 -7.46
C ARG A 89 14.57 -15.14 -8.03
N PRO A 90 14.79 -15.25 -9.35
CA PRO A 90 15.52 -16.37 -9.94
C PRO A 90 16.96 -16.42 -9.43
N PHE A 91 17.42 -17.62 -9.09
CA PHE A 91 18.81 -17.88 -8.71
C PHE A 91 19.72 -17.63 -9.92
N LYS A 92 20.82 -16.89 -9.72
CA LYS A 92 21.91 -16.79 -10.70
C LYS A 92 23.18 -17.26 -10.03
N MET A 93 23.85 -18.24 -10.64
CA MET A 93 25.20 -18.65 -10.25
C MET A 93 26.16 -17.54 -10.70
N THR A 94 26.87 -16.94 -9.75
CA THR A 94 28.05 -16.10 -10.00
C THR A 94 29.29 -16.97 -9.99
#